data_AF-A0A9X0CTE5-F1
#
_entry.id   AF-A0A9X0CTE5-F1
#
_cell.length_a   1.000
_cell.length_b   1.000
_cell.length_c   1.000
_cell.angle_alpha   90.00
_cell.angle_beta   90.00
_cell.angle_gamma   90.00
#
_symmetry.space_group_name_H-M   'P 1'
#
loop_
_entity.id
_entity.type
_entity.pdbx_description
1 polymer ?
#
loop_
_entity_poly.entity_id
_entity_poly.type
_entity_poly.pdbx_seq_one_letter_code
_entity_poly.pdbx_strand_id
1 'polypeptide(L)'
;MDFRLAVLFTLGLAYTVSAMHTKRAALPCGFGCNPACAPNCMATCCGSPPAAPPDPPFPAVSDGIKPNPPSIFGPAGLPGTQGPAGTQGGQGPPGSAGAAGPPGAPGPPGPPAPPGPPSPCCAVPPPGK
;
A
#
# COMPACT_ATOMS: atom_id res chain seq x y z
N MET A 1 29.26 -15.99 -19.73
CA MET A 1 28.10 -15.13 -19.47
C MET A 1 26.91 -15.67 -20.25
N ASP A 2 25.87 -16.13 -19.56
CA ASP A 2 24.63 -16.59 -20.19
C ASP A 2 23.88 -15.41 -20.81
N PHE A 3 23.83 -15.36 -22.14
CA PHE A 3 23.13 -14.32 -22.90
C PHE A 3 21.65 -14.23 -22.50
N ARG A 4 21.04 -15.37 -22.13
CA ARG A 4 19.68 -15.44 -21.61
C ARG A 4 19.52 -14.69 -20.28
N LEU A 5 20.50 -14.82 -19.38
CA LEU A 5 20.48 -14.12 -18.09
C LEU A 5 20.62 -12.61 -18.28
N ALA A 6 21.47 -12.18 -19.22
CA ALA A 6 21.63 -10.77 -19.57
C ALA A 6 20.33 -10.17 -20.17
N VAL A 7 19.66 -10.91 -21.06
CA VAL A 7 18.38 -10.47 -21.67
C VAL A 7 17.25 -10.39 -20.65
N LEU A 8 17.16 -11.35 -19.72
CA LEU A 8 16.15 -11.31 -18.66
C LEU A 8 16.39 -10.14 -17.68
N PHE A 9 17.66 -9.85 -17.38
CA PHE A 9 18.02 -8.75 -16.50
C PHE A 9 17.70 -7.39 -17.11
N THR A 10 18.00 -7.19 -18.40
CA THR A 10 17.67 -5.94 -19.11
C THR A 10 16.17 -5.74 -19.29
N LEU A 11 15.41 -6.79 -19.61
CA LEU A 11 13.94 -6.74 -19.66
C LEU A 11 13.33 -6.44 -18.29
N GLY A 12 13.86 -7.03 -17.21
CA GLY A 12 13.42 -6.76 -15.84
C GLY A 12 13.69 -5.30 -15.42
N LEU A 13 14.86 -4.76 -15.75
CA LEU A 13 15.19 -3.35 -15.50
C LEU A 13 14.29 -2.41 -16.30
N ALA A 14 14.05 -2.68 -17.58
CA ALA A 14 13.17 -1.86 -18.41
C ALA A 14 11.71 -1.87 -17.90
N TYR A 15 11.21 -3.02 -17.48
CA TYR A 15 9.87 -3.16 -16.91
C TYR A 15 9.72 -2.39 -15.59
N THR A 16 10.71 -2.48 -14.70
CA THR A 16 10.69 -1.78 -13.41
C THR A 16 10.79 -0.25 -13.56
N VAL A 17 11.63 0.25 -14.48
CA VAL A 17 11.71 1.69 -14.79
C VAL A 17 10.40 2.22 -15.39
N SER A 18 9.75 1.42 -16.24
CA SER A 18 8.46 1.77 -16.85
C SER A 18 7.35 1.82 -15.81
N ALA A 19 7.31 0.88 -14.86
CA ALA A 19 6.33 0.83 -13.78
C ALA A 19 6.41 2.02 -12.81
N MET A 20 7.60 2.62 -12.64
CA MET A 20 7.77 3.82 -11.81
C MET A 20 7.17 5.08 -12.45
N HIS A 21 7.11 5.17 -13.79
CA HIS A 21 6.51 6.31 -14.49
C HIS A 21 4.98 6.28 -14.54
N THR A 22 4.36 5.12 -14.32
CA THR A 22 2.88 4.97 -14.42
C THR A 22 2.14 5.28 -13.12
N LYS A 23 2.84 5.49 -12.00
CA LYS A 23 2.22 5.98 -10.77
C LYS A 23 2.04 7.50 -10.86
N ARG A 24 1.18 7.97 -11.77
CA ARG A 24 0.58 9.30 -11.63
C ARG A 24 -0.04 9.35 -10.23
N ALA A 25 0.40 10.31 -9.40
CA ALA A 25 -0.22 10.57 -8.11
C ALA A 25 -1.75 10.67 -8.31
N ALA A 26 -2.52 10.14 -7.36
CA ALA A 26 -3.98 10.08 -7.47
C ALA A 26 -4.64 11.45 -7.71
N LEU A 27 -3.93 12.54 -7.42
CA LEU A 27 -4.23 13.90 -7.84
C LEU A 27 -2.88 14.62 -8.12
N PRO A 28 -2.42 14.75 -9.38
CA PRO A 28 -1.21 15.51 -9.67
C PRO A 28 -1.42 17.03 -9.49
N CYS A 29 -2.68 17.48 -9.48
CA CYS A 29 -3.07 18.85 -9.16
C CYS A 29 -3.84 18.86 -7.82
N GLY A 30 -3.66 19.90 -6.99
CA GLY A 30 -4.25 19.99 -5.64
C GLY A 30 -5.78 20.11 -5.60
N PHE A 31 -6.35 20.15 -4.38
CA PHE A 31 -7.78 20.38 -4.16
C PHE A 31 -8.20 21.73 -4.77
N GLY A 32 -9.12 21.70 -5.74
CA GLY A 32 -9.59 22.89 -6.48
C GLY A 32 -9.28 22.89 -7.98
N CYS A 33 -8.53 21.91 -8.49
CA CYS A 33 -8.23 21.77 -9.92
C CYS A 33 -9.11 20.72 -10.60
N ASN A 34 -9.48 20.95 -11.87
CA ASN A 34 -10.22 19.97 -12.67
C ASN A 34 -9.33 18.75 -13.03
N PRO A 35 -9.82 17.50 -12.91
CA PRO A 35 -9.06 16.29 -13.26
C PRO A 35 -8.60 16.24 -14.73
N ALA A 36 -9.25 16.97 -15.63
CA ALA A 36 -8.83 17.10 -17.03
C ALA A 36 -7.56 17.94 -17.23
N CYS A 37 -7.13 18.71 -16.22
CA CYS A 37 -5.92 19.55 -16.29
C CYS A 37 -4.61 18.77 -16.05
N ALA A 38 -4.66 17.50 -15.66
CA ALA A 38 -3.47 16.66 -15.54
C ALA A 38 -2.94 16.27 -16.94
N PRO A 39 -1.61 16.33 -17.21
CA PRO A 39 -0.49 16.48 -16.26
C PRO A 39 0.11 17.90 -16.13
N ASN A 40 -0.32 18.88 -16.95
CA ASN A 40 0.24 20.24 -16.96
C ASN A 40 -0.66 21.22 -16.20
N CYS A 41 -0.60 21.18 -14.86
CA CYS A 41 -1.39 22.06 -14.00
C CYS A 41 -0.89 23.53 -14.11
N MET A 42 -1.59 24.37 -14.87
CA MET A 42 -1.35 25.82 -14.94
C MET A 42 -2.35 26.58 -14.06
N ALA A 43 -1.97 27.77 -13.56
CA ALA A 43 -2.81 28.61 -12.70
C ALA A 43 -4.16 29.01 -13.35
N THR A 44 -4.24 28.98 -14.67
CA THR A 44 -5.50 29.20 -15.42
C THR A 44 -6.47 28.02 -15.36
N CYS A 45 -5.98 26.81 -15.10
CA CYS A 45 -6.75 25.57 -15.00
C CYS A 45 -7.09 25.21 -13.54
N CYS A 46 -6.40 25.87 -12.60
CA CYS A 46 -6.55 25.75 -11.15
C CYS A 46 -6.95 27.11 -10.58
N GLY A 47 -8.24 27.44 -10.62
CA GLY A 47 -8.74 28.67 -10.01
C GLY A 47 -8.91 28.48 -8.51
N SER A 48 -8.31 29.37 -7.71
CA SER A 48 -8.66 29.51 -6.30
C SER A 48 -10.19 29.66 -6.18
N PRO A 49 -10.85 28.99 -5.22
CA PRO A 49 -12.25 29.27 -4.96
C PRO A 49 -12.39 30.78 -4.69
N PRO A 50 -13.40 31.46 -5.26
CA PRO A 50 -13.60 32.88 -4.99
C PRO A 50 -13.70 33.11 -3.49
N ALA A 51 -13.13 34.23 -3.01
CA ALA A 51 -13.27 34.62 -1.60
C ALA A 51 -14.75 34.59 -1.23
N ALA A 52 -15.08 33.87 -0.15
CA ALA A 52 -16.46 33.79 0.32
C ALA A 52 -17.00 35.22 0.50
N PRO A 53 -18.20 35.53 -0.02
CA PRO A 53 -18.81 36.84 0.19
C PRO A 53 -18.95 37.11 1.70
N PRO A 54 -18.85 38.37 2.16
CA PRO A 54 -19.07 38.69 3.57
C PRO A 54 -20.46 38.21 3.99
N ASP A 55 -20.53 37.53 5.15
CA ASP A 55 -21.78 36.98 5.67
C ASP A 55 -22.88 38.06 5.72
N PRO A 56 -24.07 37.83 5.14
CA PRO A 56 -25.16 38.79 5.19
C PRO A 56 -25.71 38.90 6.63
N PRO A 57 -26.06 40.11 7.09
CA PRO A 57 -26.72 40.27 8.39
C PRO A 57 -28.10 39.57 8.38
N PHE A 58 -28.42 38.89 9.48
CA PHE A 58 -29.69 38.19 9.68
C PHE A 58 -30.91 39.13 9.48
N PRO A 59 -32.03 38.64 8.90
CA PRO A 59 -33.14 39.50 8.52
C PRO A 59 -34.06 39.84 9.69
N ALA A 60 -34.45 41.11 9.80
CA ALA A 60 -35.56 41.55 10.63
C ALA A 60 -36.88 41.33 9.86
N VAL A 61 -37.78 40.57 10.46
CA VAL A 61 -39.14 40.30 9.97
C VAL A 61 -40.07 41.44 10.38
N SER A 62 -40.82 42.05 9.45
CA SER A 62 -42.08 42.75 9.77
C SER A 62 -43.03 42.80 8.57
N ASP A 63 -44.07 41.99 8.70
CA ASP A 63 -45.50 42.24 8.46
C ASP A 63 -45.98 43.01 7.22
N GLY A 64 -46.74 42.29 6.39
CA GLY A 64 -47.58 42.84 5.33
C GLY A 64 -48.65 41.84 4.88
N ILE A 65 -49.77 41.79 5.59
CA ILE A 65 -50.94 40.95 5.30
C ILE A 65 -51.54 41.36 3.93
N LYS A 66 -51.60 40.41 2.99
CA LYS A 66 -52.35 40.52 1.73
C LYS A 66 -53.36 39.36 1.62
N PRO A 67 -54.60 39.57 1.12
CA PRO A 67 -55.64 38.55 1.12
C PRO A 67 -55.30 37.33 0.26
N ASN A 68 -55.80 36.19 0.73
CA ASN A 68 -55.60 34.82 0.29
C ASN A 68 -56.24 34.49 -1.08
N PRO A 69 -55.47 33.98 -2.05
CA PRO A 69 -56.01 33.28 -3.21
C PRO A 69 -56.43 31.83 -2.85
N PRO A 70 -57.31 31.20 -3.64
CA PRO A 70 -57.80 29.84 -3.39
C PRO A 70 -56.65 28.83 -3.26
N SER A 71 -56.84 27.78 -2.47
CA SER A 71 -55.83 26.78 -2.11
C SER A 71 -55.10 26.23 -3.33
N ILE A 72 -53.97 26.86 -3.64
CA ILE A 72 -52.98 26.35 -4.57
C ILE A 72 -52.50 25.05 -3.92
N PHE A 73 -52.68 23.91 -4.60
CA PHE A 73 -51.90 22.75 -4.21
C PHE A 73 -50.45 23.19 -4.29
N GLY A 74 -49.76 23.12 -3.15
CA GLY A 74 -48.37 23.54 -3.08
C GLY A 74 -47.56 22.81 -4.16
N PRO A 75 -46.48 23.44 -4.68
CA PRO A 75 -45.59 22.74 -5.59
C PRO A 75 -45.19 21.40 -4.97
N ALA A 76 -45.06 20.37 -5.81
CA ALA A 76 -44.58 19.07 -5.36
C ALA A 76 -43.31 19.28 -4.52
N GLY A 77 -43.24 18.60 -3.37
CA GLY A 77 -42.07 18.69 -2.50
C GLY A 77 -40.80 18.36 -3.29
N LEU A 78 -39.71 19.03 -2.95
CA LEU A 78 -38.41 18.73 -3.56
C LEU A 78 -38.08 17.24 -3.35
N PRO A 79 -37.43 16.59 -4.32
CA PRO A 79 -36.90 15.25 -4.12
C PRO A 79 -36.08 15.20 -2.82
N GLY A 80 -36.21 14.10 -2.08
CA GLY A 80 -35.43 13.90 -0.86
C GLY A 80 -33.93 14.01 -1.13
N THR A 81 -33.17 14.44 -0.14
CA THR A 81 -31.71 14.47 -0.23
C THR A 81 -31.16 13.08 -0.49
N GLN A 82 -30.10 12.98 -1.29
CA GLN A 82 -29.36 11.73 -1.44
C GLN A 82 -28.97 11.19 -0.05
N GLY A 83 -29.14 9.88 0.15
CA GLY A 83 -28.74 9.23 1.39
C GLY A 83 -27.24 9.40 1.67
N PRO A 84 -26.81 9.24 2.94
CA PRO A 84 -25.40 9.29 3.29
C PRO A 84 -24.61 8.23 2.52
N ALA A 85 -23.31 8.49 2.32
CA ALA A 85 -22.42 7.48 1.77
C ALA A 85 -22.43 6.21 2.62
N GLY A 86 -22.29 5.05 1.96
CA GLY A 86 -22.16 3.77 2.67
C GLY A 86 -20.94 3.76 3.59
N THR A 87 -20.99 2.94 4.64
CA THR A 87 -19.84 2.76 5.53
C THR A 87 -18.68 2.14 4.78
N GLN A 88 -17.46 2.51 5.16
CA GLN A 88 -16.25 1.85 4.65
C GLN A 88 -16.33 0.34 4.90
N GLY A 89 -15.87 -0.45 3.92
CA GLY A 89 -15.75 -1.90 4.09
C GLY A 89 -14.83 -2.26 5.27
N GLY A 90 -15.07 -3.43 5.86
CA GLY A 90 -14.23 -3.96 6.93
C GLY A 90 -12.78 -4.20 6.48
N GLN A 91 -11.87 -4.33 7.45
CA GLN A 91 -10.50 -4.74 7.17
C GLN A 91 -10.49 -6.15 6.56
N GLY A 92 -9.59 -6.37 5.59
CA GLY A 92 -9.38 -7.70 5.01
C GLY A 92 -8.89 -8.72 6.06
N PRO A 93 -8.99 -10.03 5.77
CA PRO A 93 -8.49 -11.06 6.66
C PRO A 93 -6.96 -10.96 6.84
N PRO A 94 -6.41 -11.46 7.97
CA PRO A 94 -4.97 -11.59 8.14
C PRO A 94 -4.33 -12.42 7.02
N GLY A 95 -3.06 -12.10 6.70
CA GLY A 95 -2.28 -12.89 5.75
C GLY A 95 -2.04 -14.32 6.24
N SER A 96 -1.73 -15.22 5.31
CA SER A 96 -1.35 -16.60 5.62
C SER A 96 -0.05 -16.65 6.44
N ALA A 97 0.10 -17.69 7.27
CA ALA A 97 1.36 -17.96 7.96
C ALA A 97 2.53 -18.12 6.96
N GLY A 98 3.73 -17.73 7.39
CA GLY A 98 4.95 -17.96 6.61
C GLY A 98 5.27 -19.44 6.44
N ALA A 99 6.06 -19.77 5.40
CA ALA A 99 6.56 -21.13 5.21
C ALA A 99 7.50 -21.55 6.37
N ALA A 100 7.59 -22.85 6.63
CA ALA A 100 8.57 -23.39 7.57
C ALA A 100 10.00 -23.04 7.12
N GLY A 101 10.88 -22.80 8.09
CA GLY A 101 12.31 -22.58 7.81
C GLY A 101 12.98 -23.82 7.22
N PRO A 102 14.13 -23.67 6.54
CA PRO A 102 14.90 -24.82 6.06
C PRO A 102 15.43 -25.66 7.23
N PRO A 103 15.76 -26.95 7.01
CA PRO A 103 16.47 -27.77 7.99
C PRO A 103 17.79 -27.13 8.44
N GLY A 104 18.20 -27.41 9.68
CA GLY A 104 19.50 -26.98 10.19
C GLY A 104 20.68 -27.62 9.43
N ALA A 105 21.84 -26.99 9.52
CA ALA A 105 23.08 -27.56 8.96
C ALA A 105 23.48 -28.86 9.69
N PRO A 106 24.20 -29.79 9.03
CA PRO A 106 24.80 -30.95 9.69
C PRO A 106 25.68 -30.52 10.87
N GLY A 107 25.75 -31.37 11.90
CA GLY A 107 26.66 -31.18 13.03
C GLY A 107 28.13 -31.24 12.61
N PRO A 108 29.05 -30.69 13.42
CA PRO A 108 30.49 -30.80 13.16
C PRO A 108 30.97 -32.26 13.26
N PRO A 109 32.11 -32.61 12.64
CA PRO A 109 32.76 -33.90 12.84
C PRO A 109 33.04 -34.19 14.32
N GLY A 110 32.99 -35.47 14.69
CA GLY A 110 33.35 -35.91 16.04
C GLY A 110 34.84 -35.66 16.37
N PRO A 111 35.20 -35.65 17.66
CA PRO A 111 36.59 -35.52 18.08
C PRO A 111 37.44 -36.74 17.62
N PRO A 112 38.77 -36.58 17.47
CA PRO A 112 39.67 -37.69 17.18
C PRO A 112 39.58 -38.83 18.21
N ALA A 113 39.87 -40.05 17.77
CA ALA A 113 39.96 -41.20 18.66
C ALA A 113 41.12 -41.05 19.66
N PRO A 114 41.00 -41.58 20.90
CA PRO A 114 42.10 -41.62 21.84
C PRO A 114 43.27 -42.47 21.29
N PRO A 115 44.51 -42.21 21.73
CA PRO A 115 45.66 -43.05 21.37
C PRO A 115 45.41 -44.53 21.67
N GLY A 116 45.93 -45.41 20.81
CA GLY A 116 45.88 -46.85 21.04
C GLY A 116 46.69 -47.27 22.27
N PRO A 117 46.37 -48.42 22.88
CA PRO A 117 47.17 -48.97 23.98
C PRO A 117 48.61 -49.24 23.50
N PRO A 118 49.61 -49.12 24.38
CA PRO A 118 50.99 -49.49 24.05
C PRO A 118 51.04 -50.96 23.61
N SER A 119 51.66 -51.21 22.47
CA SER A 119 51.93 -52.56 21.98
C SER A 119 52.71 -53.34 23.05
N PRO A 120 52.37 -54.61 23.35
CA PRO A 120 53.17 -55.40 24.28
C PRO A 120 54.58 -55.51 23.71
N CYS A 121 55.53 -54.84 24.36
CA CYS A 121 56.94 -54.92 24.00
C CYS A 121 57.39 -56.38 24.08
N CYS A 122 58.04 -56.81 23.00
CA CYS A 122 59.05 -57.86 22.96
C CYS A 122 58.77 -59.02 23.94
N ALA A 123 58.04 -60.03 23.46
CA ALA A 123 58.17 -61.37 24.03
C ALA A 123 59.65 -61.72 24.03
N VAL A 124 60.29 -61.57 25.20
CA VAL A 124 61.67 -61.96 25.43
C VAL A 124 61.71 -63.47 25.18
N PRO A 125 62.45 -63.97 24.18
CA PRO A 125 62.55 -65.41 24.00
C PRO A 125 63.16 -66.02 25.27
N PRO A 126 62.65 -67.16 25.77
CA PRO A 126 63.16 -67.77 26.98
C PRO A 126 64.66 -68.12 26.82
N PRO A 127 65.48 -68.00 27.89
CA PRO A 127 66.88 -68.37 27.82
C PRO A 127 67.01 -69.88 27.55
N GLY A 128 67.67 -70.22 26.44
CA GLY A 128 67.95 -71.60 26.07
C GLY A 128 68.80 -72.31 27.13
N LYS A 129 68.45 -73.56 27.42
CA LYS A 129 69.30 -74.52 28.11
C LYS A 129 70.05 -75.37 27.11
#